data_AF-A0A960B246-F1
#
_entry.id   AF-A0A960B246-F1
#
_cell.length_a   1.000
_cell.length_b   1.000
_cell.length_c   1.000
_cell.angle_alpha   90.00
_cell.angle_beta   90.00
_cell.angle_gamma   90.00
#
_symmetry.space_group_name_H-M   'P 1'
#
loop_
_entity.id
_entity.type
_entity.pdbx_description
1 polymer ?
#
loop_
_entity_poly.entity_id
_entity_poly.type
_entity_poly.pdbx_seq_one_letter_code
_entity_poly.pdbx_strand_id
1 'polypeptide(L)'
;MKTTTTTLALLTSAALLAAPAMASAQPAAARAKSTVTIKAEGVDLSGTLSSPRKSCVNGRKVIVIKQVGTRGGGNDKVIASDTASADGTWSTGNTGIEGRFYAKVKKTATCGGDTSKTIRAVR
;
A
#
# COMPACT_ATOMS: atom_id res chain seq x y z
N MET A 1 -12.08 -28.71 65.07
CA MET A 1 -12.27 -27.80 66.23
C MET A 1 -11.67 -26.45 65.87
N LYS A 2 -12.43 -25.37 66.07
CA LYS A 2 -12.09 -23.99 65.70
C LYS A 2 -11.12 -23.38 66.71
N THR A 3 -10.13 -22.64 66.24
CA THR A 3 -9.53 -21.55 67.02
C THR A 3 -9.11 -20.43 66.08
N THR A 4 -9.82 -19.31 66.23
CA THR A 4 -9.58 -17.99 65.65
C THR A 4 -8.36 -17.35 66.32
N THR A 5 -7.48 -16.69 65.57
CA THR A 5 -6.68 -15.59 66.12
C THR A 5 -6.37 -14.57 65.03
N THR A 6 -7.03 -13.42 65.14
CA THR A 6 -6.82 -12.20 64.38
C THR A 6 -5.53 -11.53 64.84
N THR A 7 -4.63 -11.17 63.94
CA THR A 7 -3.53 -10.23 64.23
C THR A 7 -3.45 -9.19 63.12
N LEU A 8 -3.75 -7.96 63.53
CA LEU A 8 -3.64 -6.72 62.76
C LEU A 8 -2.15 -6.33 62.77
N ALA A 9 -1.53 -6.19 61.60
CA ALA A 9 -0.21 -5.60 61.46
C ALA A 9 -0.24 -4.55 60.33
N LEU A 10 -0.20 -3.27 60.73
CA LEU A 10 0.20 -2.15 59.89
C LEU A 10 1.60 -2.44 59.32
N LEU A 11 1.90 -2.00 58.09
CA LEU A 11 3.16 -1.30 57.75
C LEU A 11 3.26 -0.97 56.23
N THR A 12 3.56 0.32 55.99
CA THR A 12 4.31 0.91 54.87
C THR A 12 3.72 0.92 53.45
N SER A 13 3.03 2.02 53.13
CA SER A 13 2.81 2.49 51.75
C SER A 13 4.12 3.06 51.17
N ALA A 14 4.84 2.27 50.38
CA ALA A 14 5.91 2.77 49.53
C ALA A 14 5.29 3.45 48.29
N ALA A 15 5.32 4.78 48.23
CA ALA A 15 4.92 5.53 47.05
C ALA A 15 5.93 5.29 45.92
N LEU A 16 5.60 4.42 44.96
CA LEU A 16 6.33 4.32 43.70
C LEU A 16 6.10 5.60 42.89
N LEU A 17 7.12 6.46 42.83
CA LEU A 17 7.22 7.55 41.87
C LEU A 17 7.32 6.95 40.45
N ALA A 18 6.19 6.79 39.78
CA ALA A 18 6.14 6.45 38.37
C ALA A 18 6.66 7.64 37.55
N ALA A 19 7.93 7.62 37.17
CA ALA A 19 8.48 8.58 36.22
C ALA A 19 7.75 8.39 34.87
N PRO A 20 7.17 9.45 34.27
CA PRO A 20 6.58 9.33 32.94
C PRO A 20 7.72 9.08 31.95
N ALA A 21 7.80 7.86 31.43
CA ALA A 21 8.64 7.55 30.28
C ALA A 21 8.13 8.36 29.09
N MET A 22 8.80 9.48 28.81
CA MET A 22 8.57 10.25 27.60
C MET A 22 9.04 9.41 26.41
N ALA A 23 8.13 8.60 25.86
CA ALA A 23 8.37 7.90 24.61
C ALA A 23 8.50 8.95 23.51
N SER A 24 9.74 9.22 23.08
CA SER A 24 10.01 10.03 21.92
C SER A 24 9.53 9.28 20.68
N ALA A 25 8.40 9.71 20.11
CA ALA A 25 7.94 9.19 18.83
C ALA A 25 8.93 9.62 17.74
N GLN A 26 9.84 8.72 17.35
CA GLN A 26 10.71 8.96 16.20
C GLN A 26 9.86 9.04 14.92
N PRO A 27 10.08 10.06 14.06
CA PRO A 27 9.34 10.19 12.82
C PRO A 27 9.63 8.98 11.92
N ALA A 28 8.56 8.31 11.46
CA ALA A 28 8.68 7.20 10.52
C ALA A 28 9.33 7.68 9.21
N ALA A 29 10.35 6.95 8.74
CA ALA A 29 11.05 7.30 7.51
C ALA A 29 10.07 7.45 6.33
N ALA A 30 10.20 8.56 5.59
CA ALA A 30 9.33 8.82 4.45
C ALA A 30 9.48 7.75 3.37
N ARG A 31 8.33 7.30 2.83
CA ARG A 31 8.30 6.32 1.75
C ARG A 31 8.85 6.93 0.47
N ALA A 32 9.58 6.16 -0.32
CA ALA A 32 10.01 6.62 -1.63
C ALA A 32 8.80 6.80 -2.55
N LYS A 33 8.71 7.95 -3.22
CA LYS A 33 7.68 8.18 -4.23
C LYS A 33 7.76 7.11 -5.32
N SER A 34 6.60 6.66 -5.77
CA SER A 34 6.46 5.82 -6.96
C SER A 34 5.54 6.53 -7.94
N THR A 35 5.78 6.31 -9.23
CA THR A 35 4.93 6.85 -10.30
C THR A 35 4.62 5.71 -11.28
N VAL A 36 3.35 5.41 -11.50
CA VAL A 36 2.90 4.41 -12.46
C VAL A 36 2.22 5.07 -13.65
N THR A 37 2.62 4.69 -14.86
CA THR A 37 2.02 5.13 -16.12
C THR A 37 1.31 3.97 -16.78
N ILE A 38 0.37 4.28 -17.67
CA ILE A 38 -0.32 3.30 -18.51
C ILE A 38 -0.48 3.90 -19.91
N LYS A 39 -0.31 3.07 -20.94
CA LYS A 39 -0.61 3.34 -22.34
C LYS A 39 -1.36 2.15 -22.95
N ALA A 40 -2.04 2.39 -24.06
CA ALA A 40 -2.72 1.37 -24.85
C ALA A 40 -2.24 1.41 -26.30
N GLU A 41 -2.01 0.24 -26.87
CA GLU A 41 -1.81 0.01 -28.30
C GLU A 41 -2.90 -0.98 -28.72
N GLY A 42 -3.99 -0.49 -29.31
CA GLY A 42 -5.21 -1.28 -29.45
C GLY A 42 -5.82 -1.63 -28.08
N VAL A 43 -5.89 -2.93 -27.79
CA VAL A 43 -6.31 -3.50 -26.48
C VAL A 43 -5.14 -4.08 -25.66
N ASP A 44 -3.91 -3.82 -26.11
CA ASP A 44 -2.69 -4.18 -25.39
C ASP A 44 -2.36 -3.07 -24.40
N LEU A 45 -2.26 -3.42 -23.11
CA LEU A 45 -2.03 -2.45 -22.04
C LEU A 45 -0.65 -2.64 -21.43
N SER A 46 0.12 -1.56 -21.39
CA SER A 46 1.49 -1.55 -20.87
C SER A 46 1.85 -0.21 -20.24
N GLY A 47 3.01 -0.12 -19.61
CA GLY A 47 3.47 1.13 -19.04
C GLY A 47 4.79 1.01 -18.30
N THR A 48 5.03 1.99 -17.44
CA THR A 48 6.23 2.05 -16.60
C THR A 48 5.89 2.31 -15.14
N LEU A 49 6.75 1.80 -14.24
CA LEU A 49 6.80 2.12 -12.82
C LEU A 49 8.15 2.74 -12.52
N SER A 50 8.18 3.96 -12.00
CA SER A 50 9.43 4.65 -11.64
C SER A 50 9.47 5.03 -10.16
N SER A 51 10.67 5.02 -9.61
CA SER A 51 10.96 5.49 -8.25
C SER A 51 12.45 5.85 -8.15
N PRO A 52 12.81 6.81 -7.28
CA PRO A 52 14.22 7.07 -6.95
C PRO A 52 14.92 5.85 -6.33
N ARG A 53 14.18 4.95 -5.68
CA ARG A 53 14.73 3.70 -5.09
C ARG A 53 14.42 2.53 -6.02
N LYS A 54 15.46 1.85 -6.52
CA LYS A 54 15.30 0.69 -7.43
C LYS A 54 14.55 -0.48 -6.81
N SER A 55 14.68 -0.68 -5.49
CA SER A 55 13.88 -1.65 -4.73
C SER A 55 12.38 -1.35 -4.70
N CYS A 56 11.97 -0.13 -5.06
CA CYS A 56 10.57 0.28 -5.20
C CYS A 56 10.05 0.20 -6.63
N VAL A 57 10.80 -0.43 -7.54
CA VAL A 57 10.44 -0.66 -8.94
C VAL A 57 10.42 -2.15 -9.23
N ASN A 58 11.58 -2.82 -9.19
CA ASN A 58 11.71 -4.22 -9.58
C ASN A 58 10.82 -5.13 -8.72
N GLY A 59 10.06 -6.02 -9.35
CA GLY A 59 9.24 -7.01 -8.65
C GLY A 59 7.93 -6.44 -8.08
N ARG A 60 7.58 -5.18 -8.36
CA ARG A 60 6.33 -4.62 -7.85
C ARG A 60 5.15 -4.91 -8.76
N LYS A 61 4.10 -5.46 -8.15
CA LYS A 61 2.82 -5.72 -8.81
C LYS A 61 2.11 -4.44 -9.21
N VAL A 62 1.85 -4.30 -10.51
CA VAL A 62 1.00 -3.30 -11.14
C VAL A 62 -0.36 -3.93 -11.41
N ILE A 63 -1.43 -3.26 -10.98
CA ILE A 63 -2.80 -3.72 -11.12
C ILE A 63 -3.49 -2.83 -12.15
N VAL A 64 -4.06 -3.44 -13.20
CA VAL A 64 -4.83 -2.74 -14.22
C VAL A 64 -6.32 -2.87 -13.90
N ILE A 65 -6.98 -1.73 -13.87
CA ILE A 65 -8.37 -1.60 -13.43
C ILE A 65 -9.17 -1.01 -14.58
N LYS A 66 -10.24 -1.70 -14.98
CA LYS A 66 -11.27 -1.17 -15.88
C LYS A 66 -12.17 -0.25 -15.08
N GLN A 67 -12.23 1.00 -15.54
CA GLN A 67 -13.09 2.01 -14.98
C GLN A 67 -14.54 1.80 -15.45
N VAL A 68 -15.48 1.87 -14.51
CA VAL A 68 -16.92 1.79 -14.75
C VAL A 68 -17.57 3.09 -14.28
N GLY A 69 -18.09 3.88 -15.22
CA GLY A 69 -18.66 5.19 -14.91
C GLY A 69 -17.60 6.17 -14.39
N THR A 70 -17.82 6.74 -13.20
CA THR A 70 -16.88 7.66 -12.54
C THR A 70 -15.77 6.90 -11.83
N ARG A 71 -14.53 7.38 -11.97
CA ARG A 71 -13.34 6.71 -11.45
C ARG A 71 -13.40 6.60 -9.93
N GLY A 72 -13.15 5.40 -9.41
CA GLY A 72 -13.19 5.14 -7.97
C GLY A 72 -14.60 5.08 -7.39
N GLY A 73 -15.66 5.11 -8.22
CA GLY A 73 -17.06 5.01 -7.80
C GLY A 73 -17.50 3.63 -7.30
N GLY A 74 -16.57 2.79 -6.82
CA GLY A 74 -16.83 1.47 -6.23
C GLY A 74 -17.03 0.31 -7.23
N ASN A 75 -17.41 0.60 -8.48
CA ASN A 75 -17.74 -0.42 -9.48
C ASN A 75 -16.58 -0.79 -10.42
N ASP A 76 -15.42 -0.15 -10.24
CA ASP A 76 -14.23 -0.40 -11.05
C ASP A 76 -13.72 -1.84 -10.86
N LYS A 77 -13.36 -2.52 -11.95
CA LYS A 77 -12.99 -3.94 -11.93
C LYS A 77 -11.52 -4.14 -12.21
N VAL A 78 -10.82 -4.89 -11.36
CA VAL A 78 -9.48 -5.39 -11.71
C VAL A 78 -9.63 -6.35 -12.87
N ILE A 79 -8.91 -6.10 -13.97
CA ILE A 79 -8.99 -6.94 -15.17
C ILE A 79 -7.69 -7.69 -15.46
N ALA A 80 -6.56 -7.14 -15.03
CA ALA A 80 -5.25 -7.74 -15.25
C ALA A 80 -4.24 -7.22 -14.22
N SER A 81 -3.10 -7.87 -14.16
CA SER A 81 -1.95 -7.37 -13.41
C SER A 81 -0.66 -7.92 -14.01
N ASP A 82 0.41 -7.18 -13.83
CA ASP A 82 1.76 -7.62 -14.17
C ASP A 82 2.75 -7.20 -13.07
N THR A 83 3.98 -7.68 -13.14
CA THR A 83 5.07 -7.32 -12.25
C THR A 83 6.08 -6.46 -13.00
N ALA A 84 6.37 -5.27 -12.47
CA ALA A 84 7.36 -4.40 -13.09
C ALA A 84 8.75 -5.03 -13.09
N SER A 85 9.40 -5.01 -14.25
CA SER A 85 10.78 -5.42 -14.46
C SER A 85 11.77 -4.46 -13.78
N ALA A 86 13.05 -4.80 -13.78
CA ALA A 86 14.09 -3.99 -13.13
C ALA A 86 14.26 -2.59 -13.75
N ASP A 87 13.95 -2.44 -15.03
CA ASP A 87 13.90 -1.16 -15.75
C ASP A 87 12.57 -0.41 -15.53
N GLY A 88 11.61 -1.03 -14.85
CA GLY A 88 10.30 -0.49 -14.54
C GLY A 88 9.23 -0.76 -15.59
N THR A 89 9.55 -1.45 -16.68
CA THR A 89 8.56 -1.82 -17.69
C THR A 89 7.59 -2.88 -17.17
N TRP A 90 6.35 -2.81 -17.62
CA TRP A 90 5.33 -3.82 -17.37
C TRP A 90 4.35 -3.87 -18.54
N SER A 91 3.75 -5.04 -18.77
CA SER A 91 2.74 -5.26 -19.81
C SER A 91 1.78 -6.37 -19.40
N THR A 92 0.48 -6.14 -19.56
CA THR A 92 -0.52 -7.21 -19.42
C THR A 92 -0.76 -7.96 -20.73
N GLY A 93 -0.06 -7.58 -21.81
CA GLY A 93 -0.32 -8.05 -23.16
C GLY A 93 -1.71 -7.65 -23.66
N ASN A 94 -2.20 -8.40 -24.65
CA ASN A 94 -3.53 -8.23 -25.22
C ASN A 94 -4.60 -8.70 -24.23
N THR A 95 -5.37 -7.76 -23.71
CA THR A 95 -6.46 -8.09 -22.76
C THR A 95 -7.74 -8.51 -23.47
N GLY A 96 -7.88 -8.23 -24.76
CA GLY A 96 -9.11 -8.43 -25.53
C GLY A 96 -10.25 -7.48 -25.16
N ILE A 97 -10.06 -6.57 -24.19
CA ILE A 97 -11.11 -5.77 -23.57
C ILE A 97 -10.94 -4.29 -23.93
N GLU A 98 -12.00 -3.70 -24.48
CA GLU A 98 -12.08 -2.26 -24.71
C GLU A 98 -12.64 -1.50 -23.49
N GLY A 99 -12.36 -0.21 -23.46
CA GLY A 99 -12.94 0.71 -22.48
C GLY A 99 -11.94 1.68 -21.89
N ARG A 100 -12.17 2.04 -20.63
CA ARG A 100 -11.35 2.98 -19.89
C ARG A 100 -10.57 2.26 -18.82
N PHE A 101 -9.28 2.55 -18.70
CA PHE A 101 -8.39 1.82 -17.81
C PHE A 101 -7.45 2.75 -17.06
N TYR A 102 -7.04 2.33 -15.88
CA TYR A 102 -5.94 2.93 -15.15
C TYR A 102 -5.13 1.86 -14.42
N ALA A 103 -3.86 2.16 -14.19
CA ALA A 103 -2.95 1.31 -13.44
C ALA A 103 -2.81 1.80 -12.00
N LYS A 104 -2.59 0.86 -11.07
CA LYS A 104 -2.39 1.13 -9.66
C LYS A 104 -1.27 0.28 -9.10
N VAL A 105 -0.45 0.88 -8.24
CA VAL A 105 0.51 0.15 -7.41
C VAL A 105 0.21 0.43 -5.94
N LYS A 106 0.18 -0.62 -5.11
CA LYS A 106 -0.10 -0.49 -3.67
C LYS A 106 1.12 -0.02 -2.91
N LYS A 107 0.94 0.88 -1.94
CA LYS A 107 2.01 1.30 -1.03
C LYS A 107 2.53 0.12 -0.20
N THR A 108 3.83 0.07 0.07
CA THR A 108 4.47 -0.87 1.02
C THR A 108 4.98 -0.10 2.25
N ALA A 109 5.70 -0.77 3.15
CA ALA A 109 6.34 -0.12 4.28
C ALA A 109 7.29 1.02 3.85
N THR A 110 8.04 0.81 2.77
CA THR A 110 9.11 1.72 2.33
C THR A 110 8.85 2.40 0.98
N CYS A 111 7.90 1.90 0.19
CA CYS A 111 7.58 2.39 -1.15
C CYS A 111 6.18 3.00 -1.23
N GLY A 112 6.08 4.09 -1.97
CA GLY A 112 4.84 4.80 -2.26
C GLY A 112 3.89 3.96 -3.11
N GLY A 113 2.60 4.19 -2.91
CA GLY A 113 1.58 3.79 -3.87
C GLY A 113 1.39 4.90 -4.89
N ASP A 114 0.82 4.55 -6.04
CA ASP A 114 0.42 5.52 -7.05
C ASP A 114 -0.72 4.97 -7.89
N THR A 115 -1.45 5.88 -8.56
CA THR A 115 -2.48 5.53 -9.51
C THR A 115 -2.36 6.42 -10.76
N SER A 116 -2.21 5.79 -11.93
CA SER A 116 -1.99 6.50 -13.20
C SER A 116 -3.19 7.34 -13.64
N LYS A 117 -3.04 8.15 -14.69
CA LYS A 117 -4.20 8.71 -15.42
C LYS A 117 -5.07 7.59 -15.99
N THR A 118 -6.35 7.90 -16.26
CA THR A 118 -7.21 7.01 -17.04
C THR A 118 -6.89 7.17 -18.51
N ILE A 119 -6.79 6.06 -19.24
CA ILE A 119 -6.68 6.02 -20.70
C ILE A 119 -7.88 5.30 -21.30
N ARG A 120 -8.02 5.38 -22.63
CA ARG A 120 -8.99 4.61 -23.40
C ARG A 120 -8.25 3.59 -24.28
N ALA A 121 -8.72 2.36 -24.30
CA ALA A 121 -8.25 1.30 -25.20
C ALA A 121 -9.41 0.88 -26.11
N VAL A 122 -9.14 0.78 -27.40
CA VAL A 122 -10.09 0.50 -28.48
C VAL A 122 -9.34 -0.32 -29.53
N ARG A 123 -9.98 -1.29 -30.17
CA ARG A 123 -9.36 -2.05 -31.27
C ARG A 123 -9.11 -1.20 -32.50
#